data_AF-A0A3B8H9T2-F1
#
_entry.id   AF-A0A3B8H9T2-F1
#
_cell.length_a   1.000
_cell.length_b   1.000
_cell.length_c   1.000
_cell.angle_alpha   90.00
_cell.angle_beta   90.00
_cell.angle_gamma   90.00
#
_symmetry.space_group_name_H-M   'P 1'
#
loop_
_entity.id
_entity.type
_entity.pdbx_description
1 polymer ?
#
loop_
_entity_poly.entity_id
_entity_poly.type
_entity_poly.pdbx_seq_one_letter_code
_entity_poly.pdbx_strand_id
1 'polypeptide(L)'
;MRLRCTDKFGRRHIVTPFQKPMPASLTVRTPTDAKPIGWKIEGLLKQGQAMPLFEHLRDAIPGWDYNTIRWACAELVKAAAISDPAKDLVIEVLTLLNDRRYECFDKKRSWLLWILRSSLDEVFRATPEFAAGSGGRYRHIDWNTRHLLRGPEAGEEILVLNAREFEPEGDHCDARLLCEAFFKGWKRFIVYGYRGQRFTGNGFGPNTEDVRIDVYGSSGDYLASGMDGMAIYVHGNAQDQLGQIMKAGKLVVFGDVGQTFMYGAKGGEVYIMGNAAGRPLINAVGRPRVVINGTALDYLAESFMAGDPHAGGGFVVLNGMTFDESGQIIELATPYPGSNLFSLASGGAIFARDPHRKLVEGQLNGGVFAEFTDADWQLILPYLEENERLFGISIERDLLTVNGQKRQPGEVYRKVRAVQLAVLTGIVDKDKGVSKLAVDH
;
A
#
# COMPACT_ATOMS: atom_id res chain seq x y z
N MET A 1 -5.30 22.25 -30.29
CA MET A 1 -3.88 22.09 -29.87
C MET A 1 -3.64 20.60 -29.58
N ARG A 2 -2.71 19.92 -30.29
CA ARG A 2 -2.32 18.53 -29.96
C ARG A 2 -1.09 18.59 -29.05
N LEU A 3 -1.25 18.24 -27.77
CA LEU A 3 -0.13 18.09 -26.85
C LEU A 3 0.75 16.92 -27.31
N ARG A 4 2.06 17.14 -27.40
CA ARG A 4 3.06 16.11 -27.73
C ARG A 4 3.84 15.82 -26.46
N CYS A 5 3.86 14.57 -26.01
CA CYS A 5 4.66 14.10 -24.89
C CYS A 5 5.75 13.16 -25.41
N THR A 6 7.00 13.44 -25.02
CA THR A 6 8.17 12.60 -25.32
C THR A 6 8.91 12.31 -24.03
N ASP A 7 9.53 11.14 -23.94
CA ASP A 7 10.49 10.88 -22.89
C ASP A 7 11.77 11.74 -23.06
N LYS A 8 12.69 11.62 -22.10
CA LYS A 8 13.99 12.32 -22.12
C LYS A 8 14.89 11.94 -23.31
N PHE A 9 14.55 10.89 -24.05
CA PHE A 9 15.26 10.42 -25.24
C PHE A 9 14.53 10.79 -26.54
N GLY A 10 13.44 11.57 -26.47
CA GLY A 10 12.65 11.99 -27.63
C GLY A 10 11.69 10.93 -28.16
N ARG A 11 11.57 9.77 -27.51
CA ARG A 11 10.58 8.75 -27.88
C ARG A 11 9.20 9.25 -27.51
N ARG A 12 8.27 9.21 -28.46
CA ARG A 12 6.89 9.62 -28.22
C ARG A 12 6.20 8.65 -27.26
N HIS A 13 5.60 9.20 -26.21
CA HIS A 13 4.58 8.51 -25.45
C HIS A 13 3.24 8.67 -26.18
N ILE A 14 2.75 7.59 -26.73
CA ILE A 14 1.45 7.53 -27.40
C ILE A 14 0.49 6.86 -26.43
N VAL A 15 -0.64 7.50 -26.16
CA VAL A 15 -1.74 6.86 -25.42
C VAL A 15 -2.24 5.68 -26.23
N THR A 16 -2.55 4.58 -25.57
CA THR A 16 -3.11 3.37 -26.18
C THR A 16 -4.23 3.72 -27.17
N PRO A 17 -4.06 3.49 -28.49
CA PRO A 17 -4.91 4.11 -29.51
C PRO A 17 -6.40 3.78 -29.43
N PHE A 18 -6.76 2.63 -28.85
CA PHE A 18 -8.15 2.19 -28.73
C PHE A 18 -8.86 2.75 -27.49
N GLN A 19 -8.13 3.31 -26.52
CA GLN A 19 -8.73 3.85 -25.30
C GLN A 19 -9.39 5.22 -25.53
N LYS A 20 -10.67 5.32 -25.18
CA LYS A 20 -11.49 6.52 -25.38
C LYS A 20 -11.52 7.37 -24.10
N PRO A 21 -11.31 8.69 -24.21
CA PRO A 21 -11.57 9.59 -23.10
C PRO A 21 -13.07 9.66 -22.80
N MET A 22 -13.43 9.90 -21.54
CA MET A 22 -14.82 10.11 -21.16
C MET A 22 -15.26 11.56 -21.46
N PRO A 23 -16.45 11.79 -22.04
CA PRO A 23 -17.02 13.13 -22.17
C PRO A 23 -17.64 13.59 -20.83
N ALA A 24 -16.79 14.12 -19.94
CA ALA A 24 -17.14 14.42 -18.54
C ALA A 24 -18.30 15.41 -18.35
N SER A 25 -18.59 16.26 -19.34
CA SER A 25 -19.68 17.25 -19.29
C SER A 25 -21.07 16.66 -19.54
N LEU A 26 -21.17 15.41 -19.99
CA LEU A 26 -22.47 14.80 -20.27
C LEU A 26 -23.18 14.39 -18.98
N THR A 27 -24.49 14.66 -18.91
CA THR A 27 -25.35 14.17 -17.83
C THR A 27 -25.50 12.66 -17.90
N VAL A 28 -25.50 12.00 -16.75
CA VAL A 28 -25.79 10.56 -16.66
C VAL A 28 -27.23 10.32 -17.07
N ARG A 29 -27.46 9.32 -17.93
CA ARG A 29 -28.78 8.86 -18.37
C ARG A 29 -28.99 7.43 -17.93
N THR A 30 -30.25 7.03 -17.73
CA THR A 30 -30.61 5.63 -17.49
C THR A 30 -30.23 4.79 -18.72
N PRO A 31 -29.34 3.78 -18.58
CA PRO A 31 -28.98 2.90 -19.70
C PRO A 31 -30.14 1.98 -20.06
N THR A 32 -30.12 1.43 -21.29
CA THR A 32 -31.13 0.49 -21.77
C THR A 32 -31.29 -0.72 -20.84
N ASP A 33 -30.17 -1.23 -20.32
CA ASP A 33 -30.11 -2.38 -19.43
C ASP A 33 -30.16 -2.01 -17.94
N ALA A 34 -30.69 -0.82 -17.60
CA ALA A 34 -30.74 -0.34 -16.21
C ALA A 34 -31.46 -1.32 -15.26
N LYS A 35 -32.57 -1.92 -15.69
CA LYS A 35 -33.34 -2.87 -14.85
C LYS A 35 -32.53 -4.12 -14.48
N PRO A 36 -31.97 -4.90 -15.43
CA PRO A 36 -31.19 -6.08 -15.08
C PRO A 36 -29.93 -5.73 -14.28
N ILE A 37 -29.25 -4.62 -14.59
CA ILE A 37 -28.08 -4.17 -13.82
C ILE A 37 -28.48 -3.83 -12.38
N GLY A 38 -29.52 -3.00 -12.21
CA GLY A 38 -30.03 -2.60 -10.90
C GLY A 38 -30.46 -3.78 -10.03
N TRP A 39 -31.24 -4.72 -10.58
CA TRP A 39 -31.63 -5.94 -9.87
C TRP A 39 -30.44 -6.78 -9.43
N LYS A 40 -29.41 -6.88 -10.26
CA LYS A 40 -28.21 -7.65 -9.91
C LYS A 40 -27.40 -6.98 -8.81
N ILE A 41 -27.23 -5.66 -8.87
CA ILE A 41 -26.58 -4.87 -7.80
C ILE A 41 -27.35 -5.03 -6.50
N GLU A 42 -28.67 -4.81 -6.51
CA GLU A 42 -29.51 -4.92 -5.31
C GLU A 42 -29.48 -6.34 -4.72
N GLY A 43 -29.56 -7.36 -5.59
CA GLY A 43 -29.50 -8.76 -5.17
C GLY A 43 -28.17 -9.13 -4.51
N LEU A 44 -27.05 -8.62 -5.02
CA LEU A 44 -25.73 -8.86 -4.44
C LEU A 44 -25.51 -8.06 -3.15
N LEU A 45 -26.01 -6.83 -3.08
CA LEU A 45 -25.97 -6.03 -1.84
C LEU A 45 -26.70 -6.75 -0.69
N LYS A 46 -27.84 -7.39 -0.97
CA LYS A 46 -28.60 -8.19 0.00
C LYS A 46 -27.85 -9.41 0.54
N GLN A 47 -26.80 -9.87 -0.15
CA GLN A 47 -25.95 -10.98 0.35
C GLN A 47 -25.00 -10.53 1.45
N GLY A 48 -24.75 -9.22 1.60
CA GLY A 48 -23.91 -8.66 2.67
C GLY A 48 -22.41 -8.93 2.51
N GLN A 49 -21.95 -9.28 1.30
CA GLN A 49 -20.53 -9.56 1.01
C GLN A 49 -20.03 -8.71 -0.15
N ALA A 50 -18.91 -8.00 0.04
CA ALA A 50 -18.38 -7.05 -0.95
C ALA A 50 -17.79 -7.76 -2.18
N MET A 51 -17.04 -8.84 -1.96
CA MET A 51 -16.31 -9.53 -3.03
C MET A 51 -17.19 -10.00 -4.20
N PRO A 52 -18.35 -10.67 -3.99
CA PRO A 52 -19.23 -11.04 -5.09
C PRO A 52 -19.72 -9.86 -5.94
N LEU A 53 -19.98 -8.70 -5.31
CA LEU A 53 -20.39 -7.49 -6.02
C LEU A 53 -19.21 -6.84 -6.76
N PHE A 54 -18.04 -6.78 -6.13
CA PHE A 54 -16.80 -6.34 -6.78
C PHE A 54 -16.50 -7.19 -8.03
N GLU A 55 -16.52 -8.52 -7.93
CA GLU A 55 -16.25 -9.44 -9.04
C GLU A 55 -17.24 -9.26 -10.18
N HIS A 56 -18.53 -9.15 -9.85
CA HIS A 56 -19.57 -8.89 -10.86
C HIS A 56 -19.34 -7.56 -11.61
N LEU A 57 -19.04 -6.48 -10.89
CA LEU A 57 -18.79 -5.17 -11.50
C LEU A 57 -17.49 -5.17 -12.30
N ARG A 58 -16.41 -5.78 -11.77
CA ARG A 58 -15.13 -5.98 -12.45
C ARG A 58 -15.33 -6.64 -13.82
N ASP A 59 -16.12 -7.71 -13.87
CA ASP A 59 -16.34 -8.50 -15.09
C ASP A 59 -17.28 -7.78 -16.08
N ALA A 60 -18.15 -6.90 -15.60
CA ALA A 60 -19.09 -6.14 -16.44
C ALA A 60 -18.49 -4.85 -17.04
N ILE A 61 -17.57 -4.19 -16.33
CA ILE A 61 -16.95 -2.92 -16.73
C ILE A 61 -16.37 -2.91 -18.15
N PRO A 62 -15.67 -3.97 -18.64
CA PRO A 62 -15.17 -4.03 -20.01
C PRO A 62 -16.27 -3.85 -21.07
N GLY A 63 -17.47 -4.39 -20.83
CA GLY A 63 -18.59 -4.36 -21.78
C GLY A 63 -19.51 -3.15 -21.66
N TRP A 64 -19.46 -2.41 -20.54
CA TRP A 64 -20.29 -1.22 -20.35
C TRP A 64 -19.75 -0.01 -21.11
N ASP A 65 -20.51 1.08 -21.23
CA ASP A 65 -19.96 2.39 -21.59
C ASP A 65 -19.74 3.24 -20.33
N TYR A 66 -19.14 4.43 -20.46
CA TYR A 66 -18.95 5.32 -19.30
C TYR A 66 -20.28 5.76 -18.68
N ASN A 67 -21.36 5.90 -19.47
CA ASN A 67 -22.66 6.29 -18.94
C ASN A 67 -23.22 5.21 -18.00
N THR A 68 -23.17 3.95 -18.41
CA THR A 68 -23.62 2.80 -17.63
C THR A 68 -22.81 2.63 -16.35
N ILE A 69 -21.48 2.82 -16.40
CA ILE A 69 -20.62 2.78 -15.20
C ILE A 69 -20.99 3.89 -14.22
N ARG A 70 -21.16 5.13 -14.70
CA ARG A 70 -21.58 6.26 -13.85
C ARG A 70 -22.97 6.05 -13.26
N TRP A 71 -23.90 5.50 -14.04
CA TRP A 71 -25.23 5.15 -13.57
C TRP A 71 -25.18 4.08 -12.48
N ALA A 72 -24.42 2.99 -12.68
CA ALA A 72 -24.25 1.94 -11.69
C ALA A 72 -23.61 2.46 -10.39
N CYS A 73 -22.62 3.35 -10.48
CA CYS A 73 -22.03 4.00 -9.31
C CYS A 73 -23.05 4.89 -8.58
N ALA A 74 -23.91 5.62 -9.31
CA ALA A 74 -24.98 6.40 -8.70
C ALA A 74 -26.00 5.52 -7.97
N GLU A 75 -26.31 4.32 -8.48
CA GLU A 75 -27.16 3.36 -7.76
C GLU A 75 -26.48 2.83 -6.48
N LEU A 76 -25.16 2.60 -6.50
CA LEU A 76 -24.42 2.25 -5.28
C LEU A 76 -24.45 3.39 -4.26
N VAL A 77 -24.26 4.63 -4.68
CA VAL A 77 -24.35 5.81 -3.80
C VAL A 77 -25.74 5.91 -3.16
N LYS A 78 -26.81 5.70 -3.94
CA LYS A 78 -28.18 5.65 -3.39
C LYS A 78 -28.33 4.52 -2.37
N ALA A 79 -27.77 3.34 -2.64
CA ALA A 79 -27.81 2.21 -1.72
C ALA A 79 -27.08 2.51 -0.39
N ALA A 80 -25.96 3.23 -0.44
CA ALA A 80 -25.21 3.65 0.76
C ALA A 80 -26.00 4.60 1.67
N ALA A 81 -27.06 5.26 1.16
CA ALA A 81 -27.93 6.11 1.96
C ALA A 81 -29.03 5.33 2.70
N ILE A 82 -29.23 4.04 2.42
CA ILE A 82 -30.33 3.25 2.98
C ILE A 82 -30.08 2.84 4.44
N SER A 83 -28.86 2.39 4.75
CA SER A 83 -28.49 1.90 6.08
C SER A 83 -26.97 1.84 6.26
N ASP A 84 -26.48 1.80 7.50
CA ASP A 84 -25.04 1.68 7.77
C ASP A 84 -24.41 0.38 7.21
N PRO A 85 -25.03 -0.81 7.32
CA PRO A 85 -24.49 -2.00 6.67
C PRO A 85 -24.40 -1.89 5.15
N ALA A 86 -25.37 -1.22 4.52
CA ALA A 86 -25.31 -0.96 3.07
C ALA A 86 -24.20 0.04 2.74
N LYS A 87 -23.99 1.07 3.57
CA LYS A 87 -22.89 2.02 3.44
C LYS A 87 -21.53 1.33 3.57
N ASP A 88 -21.34 0.49 4.58
CA ASP A 88 -20.13 -0.31 4.78
C ASP A 88 -19.78 -1.08 3.49
N LEU A 89 -20.76 -1.80 2.97
CA LEU A 89 -20.63 -2.64 1.79
C LEU A 89 -20.31 -1.84 0.52
N VAL A 90 -20.98 -0.71 0.33
CA VAL A 90 -20.75 0.17 -0.83
C VAL A 90 -19.37 0.81 -0.76
N ILE A 91 -18.93 1.28 0.42
CA ILE A 91 -17.57 1.81 0.60
C ILE A 91 -16.56 0.73 0.24
N GLU A 92 -16.70 -0.48 0.79
CA GLU A 92 -15.77 -1.59 0.51
C GLU A 92 -15.70 -1.93 -0.98
N VAL A 93 -16.85 -2.05 -1.67
CA VAL A 93 -16.89 -2.37 -3.11
C VAL A 93 -16.25 -1.27 -3.96
N LEU A 94 -16.58 0.00 -3.69
CA LEU A 94 -16.00 1.12 -4.43
C LEU A 94 -14.49 1.24 -4.17
N THR A 95 -14.03 0.96 -2.95
CA THR A 95 -12.62 0.90 -2.58
C THR A 95 -11.89 -0.25 -3.27
N LEU A 96 -12.47 -1.45 -3.33
CA LEU A 96 -11.92 -2.57 -4.09
C LEU A 96 -11.78 -2.24 -5.58
N LEU A 97 -12.76 -1.58 -6.18
CA LEU A 97 -12.70 -1.11 -7.58
C LEU A 97 -11.63 -0.01 -7.77
N ASN A 98 -11.43 0.87 -6.78
CA ASN A 98 -10.36 1.87 -6.81
C ASN A 98 -8.96 1.22 -6.75
N ASP A 99 -8.79 0.26 -5.85
CA ASP A 99 -7.50 -0.28 -5.47
C ASP A 99 -7.02 -1.39 -6.42
N ARG A 100 -7.88 -2.35 -6.73
CA ARG A 100 -7.53 -3.51 -7.55
C ARG A 100 -7.31 -3.12 -9.02
N ARG A 101 -6.43 -3.86 -9.68
CA ARG A 101 -6.18 -3.76 -11.13
C ARG A 101 -6.98 -4.84 -11.84
N TYR A 102 -7.60 -4.46 -12.96
CA TYR A 102 -8.47 -5.31 -13.75
C TYR A 102 -8.68 -4.68 -15.13
N GLU A 103 -9.20 -5.49 -16.06
CA GLU A 103 -9.39 -5.10 -17.44
C GLU A 103 -10.40 -3.95 -17.57
N CYS A 104 -9.99 -2.91 -18.28
CA CYS A 104 -10.80 -1.74 -18.55
C CYS A 104 -11.21 -1.63 -20.04
N PHE A 105 -10.76 -2.56 -20.89
CA PHE A 105 -10.97 -2.57 -22.34
C PHE A 105 -10.72 -1.18 -22.98
N ASP A 106 -11.73 -0.57 -23.61
CA ASP A 106 -11.62 0.71 -24.31
C ASP A 106 -11.68 1.95 -23.39
N LYS A 107 -11.69 1.76 -22.07
CA LYS A 107 -11.74 2.85 -21.09
C LYS A 107 -10.37 3.11 -20.52
N LYS A 108 -10.06 4.39 -20.31
CA LYS A 108 -8.86 4.76 -19.56
C LYS A 108 -9.13 4.54 -18.07
N ARG A 109 -8.23 3.81 -17.40
CA ARG A 109 -8.29 3.62 -15.95
C ARG A 109 -8.40 4.93 -15.19
N SER A 110 -7.72 6.00 -15.62
CA SER A 110 -7.79 7.31 -14.98
C SER A 110 -9.22 7.88 -14.91
N TRP A 111 -10.04 7.65 -15.94
CA TRP A 111 -11.44 8.08 -15.95
C TRP A 111 -12.31 7.19 -15.06
N LEU A 112 -12.05 5.88 -15.02
CA LEU A 112 -12.73 4.97 -14.09
C LEU A 112 -12.43 5.34 -12.63
N LEU A 113 -11.17 5.56 -12.29
CA LEU A 113 -10.77 6.03 -10.96
C LEU A 113 -11.44 7.35 -10.60
N TRP A 114 -11.57 8.28 -11.56
CA TRP A 114 -12.29 9.52 -11.32
C TRP A 114 -13.77 9.27 -10.97
N ILE A 115 -14.47 8.38 -11.69
CA ILE A 115 -15.88 8.03 -11.39
C ILE A 115 -15.98 7.41 -9.99
N LEU A 116 -15.14 6.42 -9.69
CA LEU A 116 -15.17 5.68 -8.44
C LEU A 116 -14.86 6.57 -7.24
N ARG A 117 -13.80 7.39 -7.32
CA ARG A 117 -13.42 8.33 -6.27
C ARG A 117 -14.46 9.42 -6.08
N SER A 118 -15.06 9.92 -7.16
CA SER A 118 -16.16 10.89 -7.05
C SER A 118 -17.38 10.30 -6.34
N SER A 119 -17.62 8.99 -6.52
CA SER A 119 -18.72 8.27 -5.86
C SER A 119 -18.43 8.02 -4.39
N LEU A 120 -17.21 7.61 -4.05
CA LEU A 120 -16.74 7.51 -2.65
C LEU A 120 -16.87 8.86 -1.92
N ASP A 121 -16.39 9.94 -2.55
CA ASP A 121 -16.50 11.30 -2.03
C ASP A 121 -17.95 11.72 -1.77
N GLU A 122 -18.90 11.29 -2.61
CA GLU A 122 -20.33 11.55 -2.43
C GLU A 122 -20.89 10.78 -1.23
N VAL A 123 -20.55 9.50 -1.07
CA VAL A 123 -20.92 8.69 0.11
C VAL A 123 -20.36 9.30 1.39
N PHE A 124 -19.10 9.74 1.37
CA PHE A 124 -18.45 10.35 2.52
C PHE A 124 -19.09 11.70 2.89
N ARG A 125 -19.32 12.59 1.92
CA ARG A 125 -19.99 13.88 2.15
C ARG A 125 -21.44 13.74 2.62
N ALA A 126 -22.16 12.70 2.19
CA ALA A 126 -23.53 12.44 2.60
C ALA A 126 -23.64 11.83 4.02
N THR A 127 -22.51 11.65 4.72
CA THR A 127 -22.51 11.14 6.08
C THR A 127 -23.00 12.20 7.07
N PRO A 128 -23.87 11.85 8.05
CA PRO A 128 -24.38 12.81 9.02
C PRO A 128 -23.28 13.50 9.82
N GLU A 129 -23.35 14.82 9.93
CA GLU A 129 -22.50 15.63 10.81
C GLU A 129 -22.89 15.45 12.29
N PHE A 130 -22.05 15.94 13.20
CA PHE A 130 -22.31 15.92 14.65
C PHE A 130 -23.57 16.68 15.08
N ALA A 131 -24.02 17.67 14.30
CA ALA A 131 -25.23 18.43 14.58
C ALA A 131 -26.52 17.72 14.16
N ALA A 132 -26.43 16.65 13.36
CA ALA A 132 -27.58 15.85 12.98
C ALA A 132 -28.11 15.06 14.19
N GLY A 133 -29.41 14.72 14.19
CA GLY A 133 -30.02 13.95 15.29
C GLY A 133 -29.30 12.62 15.56
N SER A 134 -29.38 12.15 16.81
CA SER A 134 -28.70 10.94 17.28
C SER A 134 -29.05 9.69 16.45
N GLY A 135 -28.04 8.88 16.11
CA GLY A 135 -28.20 7.57 15.49
C GLY A 135 -27.17 7.26 14.40
N GLY A 136 -26.88 5.98 14.20
CA GLY A 136 -26.00 5.48 13.14
C GLY A 136 -24.51 5.46 13.49
N ARG A 137 -23.77 4.67 12.70
CA ARG A 137 -22.38 4.27 12.91
C ARG A 137 -21.35 5.33 12.55
N TYR A 138 -21.71 6.25 11.66
CA TYR A 138 -20.79 7.18 11.02
C TYR A 138 -21.03 8.63 11.46
N ARG A 139 -19.95 9.38 11.68
CA ARG A 139 -20.00 10.84 11.81
C ARG A 139 -19.05 11.54 10.87
N HIS A 140 -19.53 12.58 10.22
CA HIS A 140 -18.75 13.41 9.34
C HIS A 140 -18.21 14.65 10.07
N ILE A 141 -16.98 15.02 9.73
CA ILE A 141 -16.36 16.27 10.14
C ILE A 141 -15.49 16.84 9.03
N ASP A 142 -15.41 18.16 8.98
CA ASP A 142 -14.56 18.90 8.06
C ASP A 142 -13.95 20.12 8.74
N TRP A 143 -13.28 20.97 7.94
CA TRP A 143 -12.70 22.19 8.46
C TRP A 143 -13.75 23.04 9.18
N ASN A 144 -14.91 23.31 8.57
CA ASN A 144 -15.89 24.24 9.14
C ASN A 144 -16.53 23.68 10.42
N THR A 145 -16.72 22.38 10.50
CA THR A 145 -17.40 21.69 11.60
C THR A 145 -16.45 21.15 12.67
N ARG A 146 -15.12 21.28 12.51
CA ARG A 146 -14.09 20.74 13.42
C ARG A 146 -14.29 21.05 14.91
N HIS A 147 -14.87 22.21 15.22
CA HIS A 147 -15.13 22.67 16.58
C HIS A 147 -16.25 21.86 17.29
N LEU A 148 -17.02 21.06 16.55
CA LEU A 148 -18.06 20.19 17.08
C LEU A 148 -17.53 18.81 17.52
N LEU A 149 -16.22 18.54 17.34
CA LEU A 149 -15.63 17.25 17.67
C LEU A 149 -15.86 16.88 19.14
N ARG A 150 -16.59 15.79 19.35
CA ARG A 150 -16.76 15.12 20.64
C ARG A 150 -16.34 13.65 20.56
N GLY A 151 -16.29 12.98 21.70
CA GLY A 151 -16.16 11.52 21.74
C GLY A 151 -17.36 10.82 21.10
N PRO A 152 -17.23 9.55 20.67
CA PRO A 152 -18.32 8.81 20.06
C PRO A 152 -19.45 8.58 21.06
N GLU A 153 -20.70 8.78 20.63
CA GLU A 153 -21.90 8.37 21.37
C GLU A 153 -22.24 6.90 21.10
N ALA A 154 -23.23 6.36 21.83
CA ALA A 154 -23.65 4.96 21.68
C ALA A 154 -24.04 4.66 20.22
N GLY A 155 -23.36 3.68 19.62
CA GLY A 155 -23.58 3.25 18.24
C GLY A 155 -22.71 3.98 17.21
N GLU A 156 -22.01 5.06 17.57
CA GLU A 156 -21.05 5.73 16.69
C GLU A 156 -19.68 5.06 16.78
N GLU A 157 -19.09 4.74 15.63
CA GLU A 157 -17.83 3.98 15.59
C GLU A 157 -16.80 4.60 14.64
N ILE A 158 -17.25 5.20 13.52
CA ILE A 158 -16.40 5.66 12.43
C ILE A 158 -16.48 7.18 12.26
N LEU A 159 -15.33 7.84 12.37
CA LEU A 159 -15.19 9.26 12.05
C LEU A 159 -14.73 9.42 10.59
N VAL A 160 -15.55 10.10 9.79
CA VAL A 160 -15.28 10.44 8.39
C VAL A 160 -14.81 11.89 8.34
N LEU A 161 -13.52 12.11 8.04
CA LEU A 161 -12.91 13.43 8.02
C LEU A 161 -12.61 13.87 6.58
N ASN A 162 -13.10 15.04 6.20
CA ASN A 162 -12.69 15.70 4.95
C ASN A 162 -11.46 16.58 5.20
N ALA A 163 -10.27 16.11 4.82
CA ALA A 163 -8.99 16.78 5.05
C ALA A 163 -8.77 17.97 4.11
N ARG A 164 -9.63 18.14 3.09
CA ARG A 164 -9.41 19.04 1.96
C ARG A 164 -9.01 20.45 2.41
N GLU A 165 -9.79 21.09 3.27
CA GLU A 165 -9.58 22.49 3.67
C GLU A 165 -8.69 22.66 4.92
N PHE A 166 -8.11 21.57 5.45
CA PHE A 166 -7.12 21.65 6.52
C PHE A 166 -5.76 22.07 5.98
N GLU A 167 -5.00 22.79 6.81
CA GLU A 167 -3.61 23.16 6.50
C GLU A 167 -2.74 21.92 6.34
N PRO A 168 -1.73 21.94 5.46
CA PRO A 168 -0.86 20.77 5.26
C PRO A 168 -0.06 20.35 6.49
N GLU A 169 0.24 21.29 7.38
CA GLU A 169 1.00 21.10 8.61
C GLU A 169 0.65 22.21 9.62
N GLY A 170 1.13 22.10 10.86
CA GLY A 170 0.88 23.07 11.93
C GLY A 170 -0.28 22.68 12.86
N ASP A 171 -0.68 23.62 13.73
CA ASP A 171 -1.69 23.38 14.77
C ASP A 171 -3.11 23.18 14.22
N HIS A 172 -3.32 23.52 12.95
CA HIS A 172 -4.60 23.46 12.26
C HIS A 172 -4.66 22.39 11.16
N CYS A 173 -3.71 21.45 11.16
CA CYS A 173 -3.78 20.32 10.23
C CYS A 173 -4.75 19.22 10.70
N ASP A 174 -5.18 18.38 9.76
CA ASP A 174 -6.07 17.24 10.00
C ASP A 174 -5.44 16.20 10.94
N ALA A 175 -4.12 16.00 10.87
CA ALA A 175 -3.42 15.04 11.74
C ALA A 175 -3.56 15.38 13.23
N ARG A 176 -3.58 16.68 13.59
CA ARG A 176 -3.85 17.12 14.97
C ARG A 176 -5.28 16.84 15.39
N LEU A 177 -6.26 17.05 14.49
CA LEU A 177 -7.66 16.73 14.76
C LEU A 177 -7.87 15.22 14.93
N LEU A 178 -7.18 14.39 14.14
CA LEU A 178 -7.20 12.93 14.27
C LEU A 178 -6.65 12.46 15.62
N CYS A 179 -5.55 13.06 16.10
CA CYS A 179 -5.05 12.80 17.45
C CYS A 179 -6.09 13.16 18.51
N GLU A 180 -6.68 14.35 18.42
CA GLU A 180 -7.71 14.80 19.35
C GLU A 180 -8.91 13.84 19.36
N ALA A 181 -9.38 13.41 18.18
CA ALA A 181 -10.48 12.46 18.06
C ALA A 181 -10.14 11.11 18.70
N PHE A 182 -8.91 10.61 18.50
CA PHE A 182 -8.43 9.39 19.16
C PHE A 182 -8.44 9.52 20.69
N PHE A 183 -7.93 10.62 21.24
CA PHE A 183 -7.95 10.85 22.68
C PHE A 183 -9.36 11.03 23.26
N LYS A 184 -10.35 11.38 22.41
CA LYS A 184 -11.77 11.38 22.79
C LYS A 184 -12.45 10.01 22.62
N GLY A 185 -11.75 8.99 22.13
CA GLY A 185 -12.24 7.61 22.06
C GLY A 185 -12.55 7.09 20.66
N TRP A 186 -12.38 7.87 19.59
CA TRP A 186 -12.54 7.36 18.23
C TRP A 186 -11.42 6.39 17.86
N LYS A 187 -11.76 5.28 17.20
CA LYS A 187 -10.78 4.23 16.81
C LYS A 187 -10.79 3.89 15.33
N ARG A 188 -11.84 4.25 14.59
CA ARG A 188 -11.96 4.01 13.16
C ARG A 188 -12.08 5.34 12.42
N PHE A 189 -11.21 5.55 11.45
CA PHE A 189 -11.12 6.79 10.70
C PHE A 189 -11.17 6.52 9.21
N ILE A 190 -12.03 7.25 8.51
CA ILE A 190 -11.98 7.38 7.04
C ILE A 190 -11.62 8.83 6.76
N VAL A 191 -10.48 9.06 6.14
CA VAL A 191 -9.99 10.41 5.86
C VAL A 191 -9.84 10.60 4.36
N TYR A 192 -10.50 11.61 3.81
CA TYR A 192 -10.59 11.82 2.37
C TYR A 192 -10.36 13.27 1.97
N GLY A 193 -10.23 13.53 0.67
CA GLY A 193 -10.00 14.89 0.15
C GLY A 193 -8.56 15.38 0.28
N TYR A 194 -7.61 14.49 0.61
CA TYR A 194 -6.20 14.84 0.71
C TYR A 194 -5.62 15.41 -0.57
N ARG A 195 -4.79 16.44 -0.41
CA ARG A 195 -4.08 17.14 -1.49
C ARG A 195 -2.68 17.59 -1.06
N GLY A 196 -2.04 16.80 -0.19
CA GLY A 196 -0.68 17.00 0.30
C GLY A 196 -0.58 17.25 1.81
N GLN A 197 -1.66 17.09 2.59
CA GLN A 197 -1.58 17.21 4.05
C GLN A 197 -0.69 16.12 4.64
N ARG A 198 0.20 16.52 5.55
CA ARG A 198 1.32 15.72 6.06
C ARG A 198 0.97 15.10 7.40
N PHE A 199 1.77 14.12 7.82
CA PHE A 199 1.76 13.57 9.19
C PHE A 199 0.50 12.77 9.59
N THR A 200 -0.34 12.34 8.63
CA THR A 200 -1.50 11.47 8.93
C THR A 200 -1.05 10.22 9.69
N GLY A 201 -1.70 9.94 10.83
CA GLY A 201 -1.36 8.79 11.69
C GLY A 201 -0.23 9.05 12.70
N ASN A 202 0.33 10.25 12.74
CA ASN A 202 1.38 10.61 13.69
C ASN A 202 0.79 11.13 15.00
N GLY A 203 1.48 10.94 16.12
CA GLY A 203 1.15 11.60 17.39
C GLY A 203 0.04 10.96 18.23
N PHE A 204 -0.47 9.80 17.83
CA PHE A 204 -1.47 9.04 18.59
C PHE A 204 -0.88 8.43 19.89
N GLY A 205 0.45 8.30 19.97
CA GLY A 205 1.13 7.65 21.08
C GLY A 205 1.09 6.11 20.99
N PRO A 206 1.41 5.40 22.09
CA PRO A 206 1.35 3.95 22.14
C PRO A 206 -0.09 3.43 22.28
N ASN A 207 -0.26 2.11 22.24
CA ASN A 207 -1.54 1.40 22.44
C ASN A 207 -2.59 1.72 21.36
N THR A 208 -2.17 1.62 20.09
CA THR A 208 -3.02 1.93 18.94
C THR A 208 -3.42 0.69 18.14
N GLU A 209 -3.25 -0.51 18.69
CA GLU A 209 -3.51 -1.79 18.01
C GLU A 209 -4.97 -1.96 17.57
N ASP A 210 -5.91 -1.26 18.23
CA ASP A 210 -7.33 -1.24 17.88
C ASP A 210 -7.71 -0.14 16.87
N VAL A 211 -6.76 0.73 16.50
CA VAL A 211 -6.99 1.88 15.61
C VAL A 211 -6.82 1.49 14.15
N ARG A 212 -7.71 2.00 13.30
CA ARG A 212 -7.58 1.92 11.84
C ARG A 212 -7.84 3.26 11.17
N ILE A 213 -7.02 3.60 10.18
CA ILE A 213 -7.18 4.78 9.33
C ILE A 213 -7.17 4.36 7.85
N ASP A 214 -8.24 4.69 7.13
CA ASP A 214 -8.35 4.52 5.69
C ASP A 214 -8.19 5.90 5.00
N VAL A 215 -7.17 6.03 4.15
CA VAL A 215 -6.71 7.30 3.57
C VAL A 215 -7.04 7.34 2.08
N TYR A 216 -7.87 8.31 1.70
CA TYR A 216 -8.32 8.54 0.33
C TYR A 216 -7.84 9.90 -0.19
N GLY A 217 -7.30 9.91 -1.41
CA GLY A 217 -6.69 11.09 -2.02
C GLY A 217 -5.16 11.06 -1.94
N SER A 218 -4.53 12.22 -2.09
CA SER A 218 -3.07 12.33 -2.14
C SER A 218 -2.54 12.85 -0.81
N SER A 219 -2.22 11.96 0.13
CA SER A 219 -1.57 12.36 1.38
C SER A 219 -0.17 12.91 1.13
N GLY A 220 0.29 13.79 2.02
CA GLY A 220 1.63 14.36 2.02
C GLY A 220 2.67 13.47 2.68
N ASP A 221 3.86 14.03 2.86
CA ASP A 221 4.99 13.39 3.51
C ASP A 221 4.71 12.98 4.97
N TYR A 222 5.55 12.07 5.49
CA TYR A 222 5.57 11.65 6.89
C TYR A 222 4.31 10.95 7.41
N LEU A 223 3.40 10.53 6.52
CA LEU A 223 2.30 9.64 6.91
C LEU A 223 2.87 8.43 7.66
N ALA A 224 2.16 7.96 8.69
CA ALA A 224 2.55 6.81 9.52
C ALA A 224 3.89 6.96 10.26
N SER A 225 4.47 8.17 10.35
CA SER A 225 5.73 8.36 11.08
C SER A 225 5.51 8.20 12.58
N GLY A 226 6.33 7.34 13.19
CA GLY A 226 6.24 7.00 14.60
C GLY A 226 5.01 6.18 15.00
N MET A 227 4.31 5.54 14.05
CA MET A 227 3.17 4.68 14.39
C MET A 227 3.61 3.50 15.27
N ASP A 228 2.75 3.13 16.23
CA ASP A 228 3.00 2.10 17.23
C ASP A 228 1.72 1.28 17.50
N GLY A 229 1.36 0.43 16.54
CA GLY A 229 0.30 -0.58 16.68
C GLY A 229 -0.81 -0.52 15.62
N MET A 230 -1.25 0.68 15.23
CA MET A 230 -2.42 0.86 14.35
C MET A 230 -2.27 0.26 12.96
N ALA A 231 -3.40 0.18 12.24
CA ALA A 231 -3.44 -0.17 10.84
C ALA A 231 -3.77 1.05 9.97
N ILE A 232 -2.96 1.34 8.95
CA ILE A 232 -3.22 2.42 7.99
C ILE A 232 -3.28 1.85 6.57
N TYR A 233 -4.34 2.17 5.83
CA TYR A 233 -4.55 1.78 4.45
C TYR A 233 -4.59 3.02 3.56
N VAL A 234 -3.67 3.14 2.61
CA VAL A 234 -3.59 4.24 1.66
C VAL A 234 -4.13 3.78 0.32
N HIS A 235 -5.31 4.28 -0.06
CA HIS A 235 -6.06 3.89 -1.27
C HIS A 235 -5.58 4.65 -2.53
N GLY A 236 -4.26 4.59 -2.74
CA GLY A 236 -3.55 5.33 -3.78
C GLY A 236 -2.04 5.32 -3.54
N ASN A 237 -1.36 6.34 -4.05
CA ASN A 237 0.07 6.55 -3.83
C ASN A 237 0.31 7.33 -2.54
N ALA A 238 1.48 7.15 -1.95
CA ALA A 238 1.97 7.93 -0.82
C ALA A 238 3.28 8.66 -1.18
N GLN A 239 3.53 9.80 -0.52
CA GLN A 239 4.71 10.64 -0.78
C GLN A 239 5.94 10.18 0.02
N ASP A 240 6.83 11.11 0.36
CA ASP A 240 8.14 10.82 0.91
C ASP A 240 8.07 10.58 2.43
N GLN A 241 9.09 9.90 2.96
CA GLN A 241 9.29 9.66 4.40
C GLN A 241 8.14 8.94 5.11
N LEU A 242 7.31 8.24 4.34
CA LEU A 242 6.23 7.38 4.82
C LEU A 242 6.78 6.34 5.82
N GLY A 243 6.15 6.19 6.98
CA GLY A 243 6.52 5.16 7.98
C GLY A 243 7.87 5.39 8.65
N GLN A 244 8.40 6.62 8.62
CA GLN A 244 9.62 6.97 9.33
C GLN A 244 9.52 6.59 10.81
N ILE A 245 10.58 5.99 11.37
CA ILE A 245 10.67 5.51 12.77
C ILE A 245 9.47 4.66 13.24
N MET A 246 8.70 4.07 12.31
CA MET A 246 7.57 3.17 12.61
C MET A 246 8.04 2.04 13.52
N LYS A 247 7.31 1.82 14.61
CA LYS A 247 7.68 0.82 15.63
C LYS A 247 6.92 -0.50 15.46
N ALA A 248 5.61 -0.43 15.27
CA ALA A 248 4.72 -1.58 15.14
C ALA A 248 3.43 -1.20 14.40
N GLY A 249 2.64 -2.21 14.02
CA GLY A 249 1.37 -2.06 13.31
C GLY A 249 1.47 -2.44 11.83
N LYS A 250 0.42 -2.11 11.07
CA LYS A 250 0.28 -2.50 9.65
C LYS A 250 0.12 -1.27 8.76
N LEU A 251 0.90 -1.19 7.69
CA LEU A 251 0.79 -0.14 6.68
C LEU A 251 0.60 -0.77 5.29
N VAL A 252 -0.46 -0.38 4.59
CA VAL A 252 -0.77 -0.90 3.26
C VAL A 252 -0.92 0.27 2.29
N VAL A 253 -0.23 0.19 1.14
CA VAL A 253 -0.32 1.20 0.08
C VAL A 253 -0.72 0.54 -1.23
N PHE A 254 -1.90 0.92 -1.75
CA PHE A 254 -2.46 0.42 -3.01
C PHE A 254 -1.89 1.16 -4.24
N GLY A 255 -0.63 1.59 -4.16
CA GLY A 255 0.06 2.41 -5.13
C GLY A 255 1.56 2.42 -4.89
N ASP A 256 2.22 3.47 -5.38
CA ASP A 256 3.65 3.72 -5.20
C ASP A 256 3.94 4.52 -3.93
N VAL A 257 5.17 4.41 -3.40
CA VAL A 257 5.69 5.20 -2.28
C VAL A 257 6.90 6.03 -2.66
N GLY A 258 7.04 7.19 -2.03
CA GLY A 258 8.11 8.15 -2.27
C GLY A 258 9.47 7.78 -1.67
N GLN A 259 10.35 8.78 -1.64
CA GLN A 259 11.74 8.69 -1.16
C GLN A 259 11.80 8.43 0.33
N THR A 260 12.84 7.71 0.78
CA THR A 260 13.16 7.57 2.22
C THR A 260 12.02 6.92 3.02
N PHE A 261 11.21 6.10 2.35
CA PHE A 261 10.19 5.25 2.95
C PHE A 261 10.80 4.39 4.07
N MET A 262 10.15 4.35 5.24
CA MET A 262 10.56 3.62 6.45
C MET A 262 11.96 3.95 6.98
N TYR A 263 12.40 5.20 6.82
CA TYR A 263 13.65 5.65 7.43
C TYR A 263 13.68 5.40 8.93
N GLY A 264 14.71 4.69 9.40
CA GLY A 264 14.91 4.46 10.83
C GLY A 264 13.84 3.59 11.50
N ALA A 265 12.97 2.93 10.74
CA ALA A 265 11.90 2.07 11.26
C ALA A 265 12.46 0.97 12.19
N LYS A 266 11.67 0.60 13.20
CA LYS A 266 12.02 -0.42 14.21
C LYS A 266 11.28 -1.75 14.02
N GLY A 267 10.15 -1.72 13.31
CA GLY A 267 9.27 -2.87 13.15
C GLY A 267 8.04 -2.56 12.30
N GLY A 268 7.05 -3.46 12.36
CA GLY A 268 5.79 -3.36 11.63
C GLY A 268 5.74 -4.20 10.36
N GLU A 269 4.52 -4.41 9.88
CA GLU A 269 4.19 -5.15 8.66
C GLU A 269 3.77 -4.16 7.57
N VAL A 270 4.47 -4.15 6.44
CA VAL A 270 4.21 -3.15 5.39
C VAL A 270 4.10 -3.78 4.01
N TYR A 271 3.06 -3.40 3.27
CA TYR A 271 2.71 -3.96 1.97
C TYR A 271 2.53 -2.85 0.94
N ILE A 272 3.35 -2.89 -0.11
CA ILE A 272 3.34 -1.90 -1.20
C ILE A 272 2.94 -2.61 -2.50
N MET A 273 1.82 -2.20 -3.08
CA MET A 273 1.34 -2.77 -4.34
C MET A 273 2.21 -2.36 -5.53
N GLY A 274 2.74 -1.14 -5.51
CA GLY A 274 3.59 -0.58 -6.56
C GLY A 274 5.07 -0.58 -6.20
N ASN A 275 5.74 0.51 -6.58
CA ASN A 275 7.16 0.73 -6.43
C ASN A 275 7.47 1.58 -5.20
N ALA A 276 8.69 1.46 -4.71
CA ALA A 276 9.31 2.45 -3.84
C ALA A 276 10.29 3.33 -4.64
N ALA A 277 10.49 4.57 -4.21
CA ALA A 277 11.49 5.44 -4.80
C ALA A 277 12.91 5.14 -4.24
N GLY A 278 13.74 6.16 -4.02
CA GLY A 278 15.11 6.00 -3.52
C GLY A 278 15.21 5.88 -2.00
N ARG A 279 16.22 5.15 -1.55
CA ARG A 279 16.56 4.88 -0.14
C ARG A 279 15.44 4.29 0.73
N PRO A 280 14.58 3.37 0.25
CA PRO A 280 13.63 2.71 1.12
C PRO A 280 14.37 1.91 2.20
N LEU A 281 13.86 1.98 3.44
CA LEU A 281 14.35 1.28 4.63
C LEU A 281 15.75 1.68 5.09
N ILE A 282 16.22 2.86 4.71
CA ILE A 282 17.50 3.35 5.21
C ILE A 282 17.52 3.41 6.74
N ASN A 283 18.58 2.90 7.35
CA ASN A 283 18.80 2.86 8.80
C ASN A 283 17.69 2.12 9.58
N ALA A 284 16.85 1.33 8.91
CA ALA A 284 15.86 0.54 9.60
C ALA A 284 16.54 -0.59 10.40
N VAL A 285 16.00 -0.87 11.59
CA VAL A 285 16.56 -1.77 12.59
C VAL A 285 15.47 -2.66 13.19
N GLY A 286 15.84 -3.70 13.93
CA GLY A 286 14.86 -4.52 14.63
C GLY A 286 14.10 -5.46 13.71
N ARG A 287 12.76 -5.36 13.67
CA ARG A 287 11.88 -6.35 13.01
C ARG A 287 10.96 -5.85 11.87
N PRO A 288 11.36 -4.93 10.98
CA PRO A 288 10.52 -4.57 9.82
C PRO A 288 10.24 -5.78 8.93
N ARG A 289 8.98 -5.97 8.51
CA ARG A 289 8.56 -7.03 7.58
C ARG A 289 7.87 -6.38 6.39
N VAL A 290 8.59 -6.25 5.27
CA VAL A 290 8.13 -5.41 4.15
C VAL A 290 8.00 -6.22 2.88
N VAL A 291 6.88 -6.08 2.17
CA VAL A 291 6.67 -6.61 0.81
C VAL A 291 6.52 -5.45 -0.16
N ILE A 292 7.41 -5.39 -1.15
CA ILE A 292 7.36 -4.45 -2.28
C ILE A 292 7.09 -5.25 -3.54
N ASN A 293 5.89 -5.11 -4.13
CA ASN A 293 5.54 -5.88 -5.31
C ASN A 293 6.23 -5.39 -6.58
N GLY A 294 6.39 -4.07 -6.69
CA GLY A 294 7.14 -3.43 -7.75
C GLY A 294 8.64 -3.53 -7.55
N THR A 295 9.30 -2.40 -7.76
CA THR A 295 10.73 -2.25 -7.58
C THR A 295 11.10 -1.12 -6.64
N ALA A 296 12.39 -0.83 -6.51
CA ALA A 296 12.93 0.34 -5.83
C ALA A 296 13.97 1.04 -6.72
N LEU A 297 14.22 2.32 -6.48
CA LEU A 297 15.40 3.01 -7.01
C LEU A 297 16.63 2.68 -6.14
N ASP A 298 17.69 3.49 -6.21
CA ASP A 298 18.94 3.22 -5.50
C ASP A 298 18.78 3.08 -3.97
N TYR A 299 19.70 2.34 -3.35
CA TYR A 299 19.88 2.23 -1.90
C TYR A 299 18.73 1.55 -1.14
N LEU A 300 18.05 0.57 -1.74
CA LEU A 300 17.11 -0.27 -1.00
C LEU A 300 17.81 -0.97 0.17
N ALA A 301 17.31 -0.72 1.38
CA ALA A 301 17.81 -1.24 2.65
C ALA A 301 19.30 -0.90 2.91
N GLU A 302 19.69 0.35 2.63
CA GLU A 302 20.96 0.93 3.05
C GLU A 302 21.07 0.99 4.59
N SER A 303 22.19 0.54 5.15
CA SER A 303 22.45 0.48 6.59
C SER A 303 21.34 -0.23 7.36
N PHE A 304 20.83 -1.33 6.79
CA PHE A 304 19.80 -2.16 7.43
C PHE A 304 20.44 -2.97 8.57
N MET A 305 19.95 -2.76 9.80
CA MET A 305 20.50 -3.36 11.02
C MET A 305 19.43 -4.19 11.72
N ALA A 306 18.80 -5.08 10.96
CA ALA A 306 17.58 -5.75 11.39
C ALA A 306 17.81 -7.16 11.97
N GLY A 307 19.04 -7.55 12.35
CA GLY A 307 19.32 -8.87 12.93
C GLY A 307 18.99 -10.06 12.02
N ASP A 308 19.03 -11.30 12.51
CA ASP A 308 18.71 -12.47 11.68
C ASP A 308 17.18 -12.63 11.49
N PRO A 309 16.66 -12.64 10.24
CA PRO A 309 15.24 -12.85 9.97
C PRO A 309 14.62 -14.08 10.65
N HIS A 310 15.40 -15.17 10.81
CA HIS A 310 14.98 -16.42 11.45
C HIS A 310 15.01 -16.35 12.99
N ALA A 311 15.70 -15.37 13.55
CA ALA A 311 15.72 -15.07 14.99
C ALA A 311 14.83 -13.85 15.33
N GLY A 312 13.83 -13.56 14.51
CA GLY A 312 12.89 -12.45 14.73
C GLY A 312 13.32 -11.10 14.13
N GLY A 313 14.45 -11.05 13.44
CA GLY A 313 14.94 -9.89 12.72
C GLY A 313 14.12 -9.50 11.48
N GLY A 314 14.38 -8.33 10.91
CA GLY A 314 13.62 -7.79 9.78
C GLY A 314 14.08 -8.26 8.39
N PHE A 315 13.19 -8.17 7.42
CA PHE A 315 13.47 -8.49 6.02
C PHE A 315 12.64 -7.65 5.05
N VAL A 316 13.04 -7.71 3.77
CA VAL A 316 12.30 -7.17 2.63
C VAL A 316 12.03 -8.27 1.61
N VAL A 317 10.81 -8.38 1.11
CA VAL A 317 10.49 -9.14 -0.09
C VAL A 317 10.37 -8.16 -1.26
N LEU A 318 11.08 -8.41 -2.34
CA LEU A 318 11.07 -7.58 -3.55
C LEU A 318 10.61 -8.45 -4.73
N ASN A 319 9.38 -8.25 -5.21
CA ASN A 319 8.82 -9.14 -6.24
C ASN A 319 9.17 -8.72 -7.68
N GLY A 320 9.47 -7.44 -7.96
CA GLY A 320 9.86 -7.03 -9.31
C GLY A 320 8.75 -7.22 -10.35
N MET A 321 7.49 -6.99 -9.97
CA MET A 321 6.30 -7.14 -10.81
C MET A 321 5.66 -5.79 -11.13
N THR A 322 4.86 -5.72 -12.18
CA THR A 322 4.04 -4.54 -12.48
C THR A 322 2.72 -4.97 -13.07
N PHE A 323 1.78 -4.04 -13.20
CA PHE A 323 0.56 -4.25 -13.95
C PHE A 323 0.70 -3.67 -15.34
N ASP A 324 0.26 -4.41 -16.35
CA ASP A 324 0.15 -3.90 -17.71
C ASP A 324 -1.10 -3.00 -17.89
N GLU A 325 -1.31 -2.52 -19.12
CA GLU A 325 -2.46 -1.65 -19.43
C GLU A 325 -3.82 -2.34 -19.28
N SER A 326 -3.85 -3.68 -19.33
CA SER A 326 -5.05 -4.50 -19.09
C SER A 326 -5.25 -4.84 -17.61
N GLY A 327 -4.31 -4.45 -16.74
CA GLY A 327 -4.36 -4.77 -15.32
C GLY A 327 -3.90 -6.18 -14.99
N GLN A 328 -3.24 -6.88 -15.92
CA GLN A 328 -2.59 -8.17 -15.66
C GLN A 328 -1.22 -7.96 -15.01
N ILE A 329 -0.86 -8.84 -14.09
CA ILE A 329 0.47 -8.86 -13.48
C ILE A 329 1.48 -9.42 -14.48
N ILE A 330 2.57 -8.68 -14.68
CA ILE A 330 3.71 -9.05 -15.52
C ILE A 330 5.02 -8.80 -14.78
N GLU A 331 6.07 -9.51 -15.17
CA GLU A 331 7.42 -9.29 -14.64
C GLU A 331 8.05 -8.02 -15.20
N LEU A 332 8.75 -7.27 -14.35
CA LEU A 332 9.59 -6.16 -14.79
C LEU A 332 10.82 -6.69 -15.55
N ALA A 333 11.25 -5.93 -16.57
CA ALA A 333 12.45 -6.27 -17.33
C ALA A 333 13.69 -6.45 -16.44
N THR A 334 13.76 -5.74 -15.32
CA THR A 334 14.75 -5.93 -14.26
C THR A 334 14.05 -5.80 -12.91
N PRO A 335 14.20 -6.77 -11.97
CA PRO A 335 13.50 -6.73 -10.70
C PRO A 335 13.96 -5.58 -9.79
N TYR A 336 15.21 -5.13 -9.94
CA TYR A 336 15.77 -3.95 -9.28
C TYR A 336 16.70 -3.17 -10.22
N PRO A 337 16.28 -2.01 -10.76
CA PRO A 337 17.09 -1.21 -11.67
C PRO A 337 18.12 -0.33 -10.96
N GLY A 338 18.04 -0.22 -9.62
CA GLY A 338 18.95 0.61 -8.83
C GLY A 338 20.33 -0.01 -8.61
N SER A 339 21.14 0.73 -7.88
CA SER A 339 22.47 0.40 -7.36
C SER A 339 22.47 0.37 -5.83
N ASN A 340 23.59 -0.04 -5.22
CA ASN A 340 23.79 -0.03 -3.77
C ASN A 340 22.70 -0.78 -2.97
N LEU A 341 22.19 -1.88 -3.54
CA LEU A 341 21.24 -2.77 -2.90
C LEU A 341 21.86 -3.36 -1.62
N PHE A 342 21.11 -3.26 -0.52
CA PHE A 342 21.51 -3.79 0.78
C PHE A 342 22.87 -3.24 1.27
N SER A 343 23.15 -2.00 0.91
CA SER A 343 24.45 -1.39 1.15
C SER A 343 24.70 -1.17 2.64
N LEU A 344 25.91 -1.44 3.13
CA LEU A 344 26.31 -1.24 4.53
C LEU A 344 25.39 -1.92 5.58
N ALA A 345 24.56 -2.88 5.16
CA ALA A 345 23.71 -3.62 6.07
C ALA A 345 24.54 -4.48 7.00
N SER A 346 24.13 -4.58 8.27
CA SER A 346 24.75 -5.44 9.28
C SER A 346 23.80 -6.53 9.78
N GLY A 347 22.53 -6.49 9.36
CA GLY A 347 21.53 -7.51 9.66
C GLY A 347 20.31 -7.41 8.76
N GLY A 348 19.52 -8.47 8.74
CA GLY A 348 18.34 -8.65 7.92
C GLY A 348 18.64 -9.41 6.63
N ALA A 349 17.62 -9.50 5.77
CA ALA A 349 17.77 -10.05 4.43
C ALA A 349 16.81 -9.37 3.43
N ILE A 350 17.16 -9.46 2.15
CA ILE A 350 16.22 -9.25 1.05
C ILE A 350 15.94 -10.60 0.38
N PHE A 351 14.67 -10.92 0.18
CA PHE A 351 14.19 -12.03 -0.63
C PHE A 351 13.67 -11.47 -1.94
N ALA A 352 14.51 -11.51 -2.97
CA ALA A 352 14.20 -10.94 -4.28
C ALA A 352 13.71 -12.02 -5.24
N ARG A 353 12.55 -11.80 -5.86
CA ARG A 353 12.11 -12.59 -7.02
C ARG A 353 13.01 -12.24 -8.21
N ASP A 354 13.88 -13.17 -8.59
CA ASP A 354 14.87 -13.01 -9.66
C ASP A 354 15.07 -14.34 -10.42
N PRO A 355 14.01 -14.88 -11.07
CA PRO A 355 14.04 -16.19 -11.72
C PRO A 355 15.01 -16.26 -12.91
N HIS A 356 15.44 -15.10 -13.42
CA HIS A 356 16.36 -14.99 -14.54
C HIS A 356 17.78 -14.57 -14.13
N ARG A 357 18.06 -14.51 -12.82
CA ARG A 357 19.38 -14.13 -12.26
C ARG A 357 19.91 -12.81 -12.82
N LYS A 358 19.03 -11.82 -12.97
CA LYS A 358 19.35 -10.48 -13.46
C LYS A 358 20.03 -9.61 -12.40
N LEU A 359 19.85 -9.92 -11.11
CA LEU A 359 20.58 -9.23 -10.06
C LEU A 359 22.04 -9.69 -10.03
N VAL A 360 22.96 -8.73 -10.06
CA VAL A 360 24.41 -8.97 -10.12
C VAL A 360 25.13 -8.38 -8.92
N GLU A 361 26.32 -8.92 -8.61
CA GLU A 361 27.11 -8.50 -7.44
C GLU A 361 27.48 -7.02 -7.47
N GLY A 362 27.70 -6.43 -8.66
CA GLY A 362 28.00 -5.00 -8.80
C GLY A 362 26.87 -4.06 -8.36
N GLN A 363 25.65 -4.57 -8.16
CA GLN A 363 24.55 -3.81 -7.55
C GLN A 363 24.58 -3.86 -6.03
N LEU A 364 25.28 -4.83 -5.43
CA LEU A 364 25.44 -4.98 -3.99
C LEU A 364 26.59 -4.11 -3.49
N ASN A 365 26.51 -3.60 -2.27
CA ASN A 365 27.62 -2.85 -1.65
C ASN A 365 27.77 -3.23 -0.16
N GLY A 366 28.37 -4.40 0.09
CA GLY A 366 28.43 -5.01 1.43
C GLY A 366 27.36 -6.08 1.68
N GLY A 367 26.53 -6.36 0.68
CA GLY A 367 25.67 -7.54 0.62
C GLY A 367 26.27 -8.67 -0.23
N VAL A 368 25.83 -9.90 0.02
CA VAL A 368 26.16 -11.09 -0.78
C VAL A 368 24.91 -11.89 -1.09
N PHE A 369 24.90 -12.55 -2.24
CA PHE A 369 23.89 -13.56 -2.51
C PHE A 369 24.11 -14.78 -1.63
N ALA A 370 23.02 -15.36 -1.15
CA ALA A 370 23.00 -16.60 -0.40
C ALA A 370 21.97 -17.55 -1.02
N GLU A 371 22.08 -18.82 -0.68
CA GLU A 371 21.07 -19.81 -1.00
C GLU A 371 19.72 -19.41 -0.39
N PHE A 372 18.66 -19.56 -1.17
CA PHE A 372 17.29 -19.43 -0.70
C PHE A 372 16.79 -20.81 -0.29
N THR A 373 16.40 -20.94 0.97
CA THR A 373 16.06 -22.23 1.59
C THR A 373 14.55 -22.40 1.82
N ASP A 374 14.11 -23.62 2.11
CA ASP A 374 12.71 -23.88 2.51
C ASP A 374 12.33 -23.10 3.78
N ALA A 375 13.26 -22.90 4.71
CA ALA A 375 13.03 -22.07 5.89
C ALA A 375 12.78 -20.60 5.50
N ASP A 376 13.53 -20.07 4.52
CA ASP A 376 13.29 -18.72 4.00
C ASP A 376 11.90 -18.62 3.33
N TRP A 377 11.48 -19.65 2.60
CA TRP A 377 10.12 -19.71 2.03
C TRP A 377 9.05 -19.70 3.10
N GLN A 378 9.15 -20.59 4.10
CA GLN A 378 8.20 -20.64 5.22
C GLN A 378 8.14 -19.33 5.99
N LEU A 379 9.27 -18.60 6.09
CA LEU A 379 9.34 -17.30 6.74
C LEU A 379 8.54 -16.22 5.99
N ILE A 380 8.61 -16.18 4.65
CA ILE A 380 7.97 -15.12 3.86
C ILE A 380 6.56 -15.46 3.38
N LEU A 381 6.19 -16.75 3.35
CA LEU A 381 4.90 -17.22 2.84
C LEU A 381 3.69 -16.51 3.48
N PRO A 382 3.58 -16.36 4.81
CA PRO A 382 2.43 -15.67 5.41
C PRO A 382 2.29 -14.20 4.96
N TYR A 383 3.40 -13.54 4.66
CA TYR A 383 3.39 -12.16 4.16
C TYR A 383 3.00 -12.12 2.68
N LEU A 384 3.37 -13.14 1.90
CA LEU A 384 2.90 -13.27 0.53
C LEU A 384 1.40 -13.62 0.45
N GLU A 385 0.87 -14.37 1.42
CA GLU A 385 -0.56 -14.68 1.51
C GLU A 385 -1.38 -13.43 1.86
N GLU A 386 -0.92 -12.64 2.82
CA GLU A 386 -1.55 -11.33 3.11
C GLU A 386 -1.43 -10.39 1.90
N ASN A 387 -0.31 -10.41 1.19
CA ASN A 387 -0.12 -9.64 -0.03
C ASN A 387 -1.11 -10.05 -1.15
N GLU A 388 -1.34 -11.35 -1.34
CA GLU A 388 -2.36 -11.88 -2.25
C GLU A 388 -3.77 -11.45 -1.82
N ARG A 389 -4.08 -11.54 -0.52
CA ARG A 389 -5.36 -11.10 0.03
C ARG A 389 -5.59 -9.60 -0.17
N LEU A 390 -4.56 -8.77 -0.02
CA LEU A 390 -4.67 -7.32 -0.18
C LEU A 390 -4.78 -6.91 -1.65
N PHE A 391 -3.86 -7.37 -2.50
CA PHE A 391 -3.69 -6.82 -3.85
C PHE A 391 -4.19 -7.74 -4.98
N GLY A 392 -4.47 -9.01 -4.69
CA GLY A 392 -4.85 -10.00 -5.70
C GLY A 392 -3.69 -10.52 -6.54
N ILE A 393 -2.47 -10.27 -6.09
CA ILE A 393 -1.23 -10.75 -6.71
C ILE A 393 -1.03 -12.17 -6.22
N SER A 394 -1.34 -13.14 -7.07
CA SER A 394 -1.39 -14.53 -6.69
C SER A 394 0.00 -15.12 -6.53
N ILE A 395 0.20 -15.84 -5.43
CA ILE A 395 1.47 -16.54 -5.19
C ILE A 395 1.73 -17.54 -6.32
N GLU A 396 0.73 -18.33 -6.66
CA GLU A 396 0.85 -19.42 -7.61
C GLU A 396 0.86 -18.94 -9.05
N ARG A 397 -0.16 -18.16 -9.43
CA ARG A 397 -0.36 -17.73 -10.82
C ARG A 397 0.58 -16.60 -11.22
N ASP A 398 0.95 -15.71 -10.29
CA ASP A 398 1.67 -14.49 -10.65
C ASP A 398 3.13 -14.50 -10.17
N LEU A 399 3.40 -14.93 -8.93
CA LEU A 399 4.76 -14.88 -8.37
C LEU A 399 5.60 -16.10 -8.75
N LEU A 400 5.07 -17.31 -8.55
CA LEU A 400 5.78 -18.58 -8.81
C LEU A 400 5.68 -19.07 -10.26
N THR A 401 4.81 -18.48 -11.07
CA THR A 401 4.74 -18.80 -12.50
C THR A 401 5.72 -17.92 -13.27
N VAL A 402 6.64 -18.57 -13.99
CA VAL A 402 7.65 -17.91 -14.82
C VAL A 402 7.54 -18.47 -16.23
N ASN A 403 7.36 -17.59 -17.22
CA ASN A 403 7.14 -17.98 -18.63
C ASN A 403 5.99 -19.00 -18.79
N GLY A 404 4.91 -18.83 -18.03
CA GLY A 404 3.72 -19.70 -18.07
C GLY A 404 3.88 -21.05 -17.38
N GLN A 405 5.01 -21.30 -16.69
CA GLN A 405 5.25 -22.54 -15.95
C GLN A 405 5.40 -22.24 -14.47
N LYS A 406 4.65 -22.97 -13.63
CA LYS A 406 4.85 -22.94 -12.18
C LYS A 406 6.24 -23.48 -11.83
N ARG A 407 6.95 -22.75 -10.96
CA ARG A 407 8.29 -23.06 -10.47
C ARG A 407 8.27 -23.27 -8.97
N GLN A 408 9.31 -23.91 -8.46
CA GLN A 408 9.55 -24.00 -7.03
C GLN A 408 10.06 -22.65 -6.48
N PRO A 409 9.77 -22.30 -5.21
CA PRO A 409 10.21 -21.05 -4.62
C PRO A 409 11.71 -20.76 -4.77
N GLY A 410 12.58 -21.76 -4.57
CA GLY A 410 14.03 -21.62 -4.73
C GLY A 410 14.54 -21.42 -6.17
N GLU A 411 13.71 -21.69 -7.18
CA GLU A 411 14.00 -21.35 -8.58
C GLU A 411 13.64 -19.88 -8.90
N VAL A 412 12.79 -19.27 -8.07
CA VAL A 412 12.20 -17.94 -8.31
C VAL A 412 12.83 -16.88 -7.43
N TYR A 413 13.08 -17.18 -6.16
CA TYR A 413 13.59 -16.25 -5.17
C TYR A 413 15.07 -16.47 -4.89
N ARG A 414 15.77 -15.35 -4.68
CA ARG A 414 17.17 -15.31 -4.22
C ARG A 414 17.26 -14.51 -2.93
N LYS A 415 18.17 -14.93 -2.07
CA LYS A 415 18.45 -14.24 -0.81
C LYS A 415 19.66 -13.31 -0.97
N VAL A 416 19.53 -12.08 -0.50
CA VAL A 416 20.64 -11.16 -0.25
C VAL A 416 20.76 -10.99 1.25
N ARG A 417 21.98 -11.15 1.77
CA ARG A 417 22.30 -10.96 3.20
C ARG A 417 23.55 -10.10 3.36
N ALA A 418 23.75 -9.58 4.56
CA ALA A 418 24.94 -8.82 4.90
C ALA A 418 26.19 -9.73 4.90
N VAL A 419 27.33 -9.19 4.48
CA VAL A 419 28.62 -9.85 4.70
C VAL A 419 28.88 -9.89 6.21
N GLN A 420 29.24 -11.07 6.73
CA GLN A 420 29.75 -11.15 8.10
C GLN A 420 31.14 -10.52 8.15
N LEU A 421 31.24 -9.31 8.70
CA LEU A 421 32.52 -8.66 8.95
C LEU A 421 33.23 -9.37 10.11
N ALA A 422 34.44 -9.87 9.86
CA ALA A 422 35.28 -10.59 10.85
C ALA A 422 35.55 -9.78 12.15
N VAL A 423 35.36 -8.46 12.13
CA VAL A 423 35.50 -7.57 13.29
C VAL A 423 34.34 -7.74 14.30
N LEU A 424 33.16 -8.19 13.85
CA LEU A 424 32.02 -8.49 14.73
C LEU A 424 32.10 -9.87 15.39
N THR A 425 32.96 -10.76 14.88
CA THR A 425 33.20 -12.11 15.42
C THR A 425 34.41 -12.15 16.37
N GLY A 426 34.73 -11.03 17.03
CA GLY A 426 35.89 -10.86 17.92
C GLY A 426 35.86 -11.76 19.18
N ILE A 427 35.98 -13.07 19.00
CA ILE A 427 36.56 -14.02 19.94
C ILE A 427 37.76 -14.59 19.22
N VAL A 428 38.92 -13.99 19.48
CA VAL A 428 40.20 -14.50 19.04
C VAL A 428 40.45 -15.82 19.77
N ASP A 429 40.71 -16.87 19.01
CA ASP A 429 41.29 -18.15 19.44
C ASP A 429 42.46 -17.90 20.42
N LYS A 430 42.21 -18.07 21.72
CA LYS A 430 43.26 -18.27 22.72
C LYS A 430 43.54 -19.77 22.81
N ASP A 431 44.11 -20.35 21.75
CA ASP A 431 44.77 -21.66 21.87
C ASP A 431 45.72 -21.92 20.70
N LYS A 432 46.77 -21.10 20.61
CA LYS A 432 48.01 -21.47 19.90
C LYS A 432 49.25 -21.01 20.66
N GLY A 433 49.85 -21.96 21.38
CA GLY A 433 51.30 -22.16 21.42
C GLY A 433 52.12 -21.26 22.35
N VAL A 434 52.24 -21.66 23.63
CA VAL A 434 53.40 -21.29 24.45
C VAL A 434 54.59 -22.12 23.98
N SER A 435 55.44 -21.53 23.15
CA SER A 435 56.80 -22.00 22.90
C SER A 435 57.67 -21.68 24.13
N LYS A 436 58.13 -22.73 24.83
CA LYS A 436 59.19 -22.62 25.85
C LYS A 436 60.52 -22.37 25.12
N LEU A 437 61.07 -21.17 25.27
CA LEU A 437 62.50 -20.94 25.11
C LEU A 437 63.13 -20.98 26.50
N ALA A 438 63.85 -22.06 26.79
CA ALA A 438 64.79 -22.12 27.90
C ALA A 438 66.05 -21.35 27.50
N VAL A 439 66.51 -20.49 28.40
CA VAL A 439 67.76 -19.74 28.30
C VAL A 439 68.80 -20.49 29.12
N ASP A 440 69.86 -20.97 28.46
CA ASP A 440 71.13 -21.29 29.10
C ASP A 440 71.91 -20.00 29.31
N HIS A 441 72.09 -19.60 30.57
CA HIS A 441 73.34 -19.17 31.21
C HIS A 441 73.09 -18.60 32.61
#